data_AF-A0A7S2RJ95-F1
#
_entry.id   AF-A0A7S2RJ95-F1
#
_cell.length_a   1.000
_cell.length_b   1.000
_cell.length_c   1.000
_cell.angle_alpha   90.00
_cell.angle_beta   90.00
_cell.angle_gamma   90.00
#
_symmetry.space_group_name_H-M   'P 1'
#
loop_
_entity.id
_entity.type
_entity.pdbx_description
1 polymer ?
#
loop_
_entity_poly.entity_id
_entity_poly.type
_entity_poly.pdbx_seq_one_letter_code
_entity_poly.pdbx_strand_id
1 'polypeptide(L)'
;KFVNNYMTRTLTQKLNNDDLNDDDLLQAMEFIRRYVVVGLANEMEKSIQKFLEHFGWLHLLDDNKNKCLQHLANRVNIGPYGFHKGSLEWNWIHTVNRYDYQLYLYAQYLFTRQ
;
A
#
# COMPACT_ATOMS: atom_id res chain seq x y z
N LYS A 1 17.02 10.36 -5.16
CA LYS A 1 17.78 9.39 -4.32
C LYS A 1 16.85 8.22 -4.05
N PHE A 2 17.25 6.98 -4.37
CA PHE A 2 16.47 5.78 -4.03
C PHE A 2 16.61 5.49 -2.53
N VAL A 3 15.50 5.20 -1.86
CA VAL A 3 15.45 4.78 -0.45
C VAL A 3 14.75 3.43 -0.42
N ASN A 4 15.45 2.41 0.07
CA ASN A 4 14.92 1.06 0.15
C ASN A 4 14.01 0.89 1.38
N ASN A 5 13.04 -0.02 1.28
CA ASN A 5 12.06 -0.25 2.35
C ASN A 5 11.37 1.05 2.82
N TYR A 6 11.06 1.92 1.87
CA TYR A 6 10.60 3.28 2.14
C TYR A 6 9.34 3.30 3.02
N MET A 7 8.38 2.41 2.77
CA MET A 7 7.14 2.39 3.55
C MET A 7 7.41 1.95 4.99
N THR A 8 8.15 0.86 5.18
CA THR A 8 8.54 0.37 6.51
C THR A 8 9.28 1.46 7.29
N ARG A 9 10.28 2.11 6.67
CA ARG A 9 11.00 3.24 7.27
C ARG A 9 10.11 4.42 7.62
N THR A 10 9.13 4.72 6.77
CA THR A 10 8.20 5.83 7.02
C THR A 10 7.34 5.55 8.25
N LEU A 11 6.81 4.33 8.35
CA LEU A 11 5.92 3.93 9.45
C LEU A 11 6.67 3.77 10.78
N THR A 12 7.97 3.44 10.74
CA THR A 12 8.83 3.36 11.94
C THR A 12 9.67 4.62 12.19
N GLN A 13 9.49 5.67 11.38
CA GLN A 13 10.22 6.95 11.47
C GLN A 13 11.75 6.83 11.32
N LYS A 14 12.24 5.82 10.59
CA LYS A 14 13.66 5.54 10.32
C LYS A 14 14.12 5.95 8.92
N LEU A 15 13.82 7.19 8.52
CA LEU A 15 14.18 7.72 7.19
C LEU A 15 15.66 8.12 7.04
N ASN A 16 16.39 8.28 8.14
CA ASN A 16 17.75 8.85 8.16
C ASN A 16 18.89 7.82 7.97
N ASN A 17 18.63 6.75 7.22
CA ASN A 17 19.54 5.60 7.02
C ASN A 17 19.82 4.76 8.28
N ASP A 18 18.97 4.81 9.31
CA ASP A 18 19.06 3.85 10.41
C ASP A 18 18.87 2.43 9.89
N ASP A 19 19.52 1.44 10.50
CA ASP A 19 19.31 0.06 10.10
C ASP A 19 17.88 -0.39 10.45
N LEU A 20 17.28 -1.12 9.50
CA LEU A 20 16.01 -1.81 9.71
C LEU A 20 16.28 -3.24 10.20
N ASN A 21 15.52 -3.66 11.20
CA ASN A 21 15.48 -5.02 11.69
C ASN A 21 14.05 -5.58 11.66
N ASP A 22 13.87 -6.79 12.16
CA ASP A 22 12.58 -7.47 12.12
C ASP A 22 11.56 -6.86 13.09
N ASP A 23 12.01 -6.23 14.19
CA ASP A 23 11.12 -5.50 15.11
C ASP A 23 10.51 -4.28 14.43
N ASP A 24 11.25 -3.60 13.55
CA ASP A 24 10.72 -2.49 12.75
C ASP A 24 9.60 -2.94 11.82
N LEU A 25 9.75 -4.11 11.18
CA LEU A 25 8.69 -4.68 10.36
C LEU A 25 7.45 -4.98 11.21
N LEU A 26 7.62 -5.62 12.38
CA LEU A 26 6.51 -5.93 13.28
C LEU A 26 5.81 -4.65 13.76
N GLN A 27 6.56 -3.60 14.06
CA GLN A 27 6.02 -2.29 14.42
C GLN A 27 5.21 -1.68 13.27
N ALA A 28 5.74 -1.72 12.04
CA ALA A 28 5.03 -1.23 10.86
C ALA A 28 3.74 -2.03 10.59
N MET A 29 3.78 -3.37 10.72
CA MET A 29 2.60 -4.23 10.61
C MET A 29 1.54 -3.87 11.66
N GLU A 30 1.93 -3.73 12.94
CA GLU A 30 1.01 -3.34 14.00
C GLU A 30 0.44 -1.94 13.80
N PHE A 31 1.23 -1.01 13.26
CA PHE A 31 0.76 0.33 12.92
C PHE A 31 -0.36 0.26 11.87
N ILE A 32 -0.13 -0.43 10.74
CA ILE A 32 -1.14 -0.58 9.69
C ILE A 32 -2.39 -1.28 10.24
N ARG A 33 -2.22 -2.37 11.00
CA ARG A 33 -3.33 -3.14 11.56
C ARG A 33 -4.25 -2.30 12.45
N ARG A 34 -3.68 -1.39 13.24
CA ARG A 34 -4.42 -0.62 14.25
C ARG A 34 -4.98 0.69 13.74
N TYR A 35 -4.26 1.38 12.86
CA TYR A 35 -4.52 2.79 12.57
C TYR A 35 -4.85 3.07 11.10
N VAL A 36 -4.77 2.07 10.22
CA VAL A 36 -4.87 2.29 8.77
C VAL A 36 -5.99 1.44 8.17
N VAL A 37 -6.83 2.08 7.37
CA VAL A 37 -7.69 1.40 6.38
C VAL A 37 -6.84 1.15 5.15
N VAL A 38 -6.67 -0.12 4.78
CA VAL A 38 -5.82 -0.48 3.65
C VAL A 38 -6.61 -0.39 2.34
N GLY A 39 -6.02 0.24 1.34
CA GLY A 39 -6.43 0.15 -0.07
C GLY A 39 -5.29 -0.41 -0.93
N LEU A 40 -5.63 -1.07 -2.04
CA LEU A 40 -4.67 -1.59 -3.00
C LEU A 40 -4.82 -0.87 -4.34
N ALA A 41 -3.70 -0.42 -4.92
CA ALA A 41 -3.70 0.33 -6.18
C ALA A 41 -4.30 -0.47 -7.35
N ASN A 42 -4.10 -1.79 -7.38
CA ASN A 42 -4.68 -2.69 -8.38
C ASN A 42 -6.16 -3.04 -8.12
N GLU A 43 -6.72 -2.65 -6.98
CA GLU A 43 -8.12 -2.82 -6.61
C GLU A 43 -8.72 -1.46 -6.23
N MET A 44 -8.44 -0.42 -7.03
CA MET A 44 -8.71 0.97 -6.67
C MET A 44 -10.21 1.25 -6.40
N GLU A 45 -11.10 0.73 -7.25
CA GLU A 45 -12.55 0.88 -7.04
C GLU A 45 -13.02 0.29 -5.71
N LYS A 46 -12.59 -0.94 -5.41
CA LYS A 46 -12.90 -1.59 -4.12
C LYS A 46 -12.26 -0.86 -2.94
N SER A 47 -11.07 -0.31 -3.14
CA SER A 47 -10.38 0.49 -2.12
C SER A 47 -11.18 1.74 -1.79
N ILE A 48 -11.64 2.48 -2.80
CA ILE A 48 -12.51 3.65 -2.63
C ILE A 48 -13.78 3.27 -1.87
N GLN A 49 -14.43 2.17 -2.26
CA GLN A 49 -15.63 1.69 -1.56
C GLN A 49 -15.36 1.43 -0.06
N LYS A 50 -14.27 0.73 0.27
CA LYS A 50 -13.86 0.49 1.67
C LYS A 50 -13.66 1.77 2.46
N PHE A 51 -13.02 2.79 1.87
CA PHE A 51 -12.85 4.08 2.53
C PHE A 51 -14.21 4.77 2.78
N LEU A 52 -15.09 4.76 1.79
CA LEU A 52 -16.43 5.36 1.92
C LEU A 52 -17.27 4.67 2.99
N GLU A 53 -17.22 3.35 3.06
CA GLU A 53 -17.90 2.55 4.09
C GLU A 53 -17.32 2.85 5.48
N HIS A 54 -16.00 2.78 5.63
CA HIS A 54 -15.33 2.99 6.91
C HIS A 54 -15.59 4.37 7.52
N PHE A 55 -15.55 5.43 6.71
CA PHE A 55 -15.80 6.80 7.16
C PHE A 55 -17.28 7.20 7.12
N GLY A 56 -18.19 6.32 6.70
CA GLY A 56 -19.62 6.58 6.63
C GLY A 56 -20.01 7.58 5.53
N TRP A 57 -19.19 7.74 4.48
CA TRP A 57 -19.38 8.73 3.41
C TRP A 57 -20.26 8.25 2.24
N LEU A 58 -20.77 7.03 2.29
CA LEU A 58 -21.64 6.49 1.23
C LEU A 58 -22.85 7.40 0.94
N HIS A 59 -23.49 7.94 1.97
CA HIS A 59 -24.65 8.82 1.83
C HIS A 59 -24.32 10.20 1.21
N LEU A 60 -23.04 10.56 1.14
CA LEU A 60 -22.59 11.80 0.52
C LEU A 60 -22.40 11.64 -0.99
N LEU A 61 -22.41 10.41 -1.52
CA LEU A 61 -22.24 10.15 -2.94
C LEU A 61 -23.48 10.58 -3.72
N ASP A 62 -23.23 11.39 -4.74
CA ASP A 62 -24.15 11.71 -5.82
C ASP A 62 -23.46 11.38 -7.17
N ASP A 63 -24.20 11.50 -8.27
CA ASP A 63 -23.70 11.16 -9.60
C ASP A 63 -22.43 11.95 -9.99
N ASN A 64 -22.31 13.20 -9.57
CA ASN A 64 -21.16 14.03 -9.89
C ASN A 64 -19.93 13.61 -9.09
N LYS A 65 -20.09 13.35 -7.79
CA LYS A 65 -19.00 12.84 -6.94
C LYS A 65 -18.57 11.44 -7.36
N ASN A 66 -19.51 10.58 -7.74
CA ASN A 66 -19.18 9.24 -8.22
C ASN A 66 -18.35 9.31 -9.52
N LYS A 67 -18.73 10.18 -10.47
CA LYS A 67 -17.90 10.43 -11.67
C LYS A 67 -16.51 10.94 -11.33
N CYS A 68 -16.39 11.84 -10.34
CA CYS A 68 -15.09 12.34 -9.88
C CYS A 68 -14.22 11.21 -9.32
N LEU A 69 -14.77 10.34 -8.47
CA LEU A 69 -14.07 9.17 -7.93
C LEU A 69 -13.62 8.19 -9.03
N GLN A 70 -14.46 7.97 -10.03
CA GLN A 70 -14.12 7.15 -11.19
C GLN A 70 -12.98 7.76 -12.01
N HIS A 71 -12.96 9.08 -12.20
CA HIS A 71 -11.84 9.76 -12.84
C HIS A 71 -10.55 9.65 -12.02
N LEU A 72 -10.63 9.70 -10.69
CA LEU A 72 -9.48 9.49 -9.81
C LEU A 72 -8.95 8.06 -9.93
N ALA A 73 -9.84 7.06 -9.90
CA ALA A 73 -9.47 5.65 -10.00
C ALA A 73 -8.72 5.34 -11.30
N ASN A 74 -9.19 5.91 -12.41
CA ASN A 74 -8.60 5.72 -13.74
C ASN A 74 -7.24 6.44 -13.94
N ARG A 75 -6.85 7.34 -13.04
CA ARG A 75 -5.54 8.02 -13.09
C ARG A 75 -4.41 7.23 -12.43
N VAL A 76 -4.74 6.14 -11.74
CA VAL A 76 -3.75 5.31 -11.06
C VAL A 76 -2.99 4.52 -12.12
N ASN A 77 -1.76 4.94 -12.38
CA ASN A 77 -0.89 4.27 -13.34
C ASN A 77 -0.33 2.98 -12.72
N ILE A 78 -1.03 1.87 -12.95
CA ILE A 78 -0.51 0.53 -12.73
C ILE A 78 0.29 0.16 -13.98
N GLY A 79 1.41 0.83 -14.17
CA GLY A 79 2.24 0.64 -15.36
C GLY A 79 2.70 -0.81 -15.48
N PRO A 80 2.96 -1.31 -16.71
CA PRO A 80 3.54 -2.63 -16.87
C PRO A 80 4.92 -2.63 -16.22
N TYR A 81 5.06 -3.33 -15.10
CA TYR A 81 6.37 -3.61 -14.53
C TYR A 81 7.05 -4.61 -15.47
N GLY A 82 8.04 -4.16 -16.24
CA GLY A 82 8.71 -4.94 -17.30
C GLY A 82 9.51 -6.15 -16.81
N PHE A 83 9.33 -6.57 -15.55
CA PHE A 83 10.02 -7.68 -14.91
C PHE A 83 9.02 -8.53 -14.14
N HIS A 84 9.06 -9.84 -14.33
CA HIS A 84 8.17 -10.81 -13.69
C HIS A 84 8.81 -11.36 -12.40
N LYS A 85 7.97 -11.84 -11.48
CA LYS A 85 8.43 -12.47 -10.24
C LYS A 85 9.41 -13.60 -10.52
N GLY A 86 10.57 -13.57 -9.88
CA GLY A 86 11.65 -14.55 -10.06
C GLY A 86 12.69 -14.20 -11.13
N SER A 87 12.45 -13.18 -11.98
CA SER A 87 13.49 -12.62 -12.85
C SER A 87 14.65 -12.03 -12.05
N LEU A 88 15.81 -11.84 -12.68
CA LEU A 88 16.98 -11.25 -12.05
C LEU A 88 16.64 -9.87 -11.46
N GLU A 89 16.07 -8.99 -12.28
CA GLU A 89 15.69 -7.63 -11.92
C GLU A 89 14.68 -7.60 -10.77
N TRP A 90 13.67 -8.48 -10.82
CA TRP A 90 12.69 -8.59 -9.73
C TRP A 90 13.35 -9.06 -8.43
N ASN A 91 14.24 -10.05 -8.47
CA ASN A 91 14.93 -10.56 -7.28
C ASN A 91 15.82 -9.47 -6.65
N TRP A 92 16.50 -8.66 -7.47
CA TRP A 92 17.27 -7.51 -6.99
C TRP A 92 16.39 -6.50 -6.25
N ILE A 93 15.28 -6.06 -6.86
CA ILE A 93 14.34 -5.10 -6.26
C ILE A 93 13.71 -5.67 -4.99
N HIS A 94 13.29 -6.95 -5.02
CA HIS A 94 12.74 -7.67 -3.89
C HIS A 94 13.75 -7.74 -2.73
N THR A 95 15.02 -8.04 -3.02
CA THR A 95 16.06 -8.17 -1.99
C THR A 95 16.30 -6.84 -1.28
N VAL A 96 16.41 -5.74 -2.02
CA VAL A 96 16.63 -4.42 -1.41
C VAL A 96 15.39 -3.91 -0.65
N ASN A 97 14.18 -4.30 -1.09
CA ASN A 97 12.89 -3.93 -0.48
C ASN A 97 12.22 -5.07 0.29
N ARG A 98 12.99 -5.98 0.90
CA ARG A 98 12.44 -7.19 1.55
C ARG A 98 11.36 -6.90 2.59
N TYR A 99 11.52 -5.83 3.36
CA TYR A 99 10.60 -5.45 4.43
C TYR A 99 9.33 -4.83 3.88
N ASP A 100 9.45 -3.94 2.89
CA ASP A 100 8.27 -3.38 2.20
C ASP A 100 7.49 -4.47 1.47
N TYR A 101 8.16 -5.48 0.90
CA TYR A 101 7.48 -6.59 0.28
C TYR A 101 6.70 -7.44 1.30
N GLN A 102 7.29 -7.75 2.46
CA GLN A 102 6.59 -8.47 3.53
C GLN A 102 5.44 -7.64 4.12
N LEU A 103 5.65 -6.34 4.32
CA LEU A 103 4.62 -5.40 4.76
C LEU A 103 3.47 -5.32 3.74
N TYR A 104 3.78 -5.31 2.44
CA TYR A 104 2.79 -5.35 1.37
C TYR A 104 1.94 -6.62 1.39
N LEU A 105 2.57 -7.80 1.56
CA LEU A 105 1.83 -9.07 1.71
C LEU A 105 0.88 -9.03 2.90
N TYR A 106 1.32 -8.43 4.01
CA TYR A 106 0.48 -8.24 5.18
C TYR A 106 -0.66 -7.24 4.93
N ALA A 107 -0.40 -6.15 4.22
CA ALA A 107 -1.42 -5.20 3.80
C ALA A 107 -2.47 -5.86 2.89
N GLN A 108 -2.07 -6.73 1.97
CA GLN A 108 -3.01 -7.52 1.16
C GLN A 108 -3.89 -8.43 2.03
N TYR A 109 -3.30 -9.09 3.02
CA TYR A 109 -4.06 -9.88 3.99
C TYR A 109 -5.09 -9.04 4.75
N LEU A 110 -4.70 -7.85 5.25
CA LEU A 110 -5.63 -6.92 5.91
C LEU A 110 -6.72 -6.43 4.97
N PHE A 111 -6.39 -6.08 3.73
CA PHE A 111 -7.36 -5.63 2.73
C PHE A 111 -8.51 -6.63 2.52
N THR A 112 -8.22 -7.93 2.58
CA THR A 112 -9.27 -8.97 2.44
C THR A 112 -10.14 -9.18 3.68
N ARG A 113 -9.74 -8.65 4.84
CA ARG A 113 -10.40 -8.90 6.14
C ARG A 113 -11.05 -7.68 6.77
N GLN A 114 -10.48 -6.49 6.56
CA GLN A 114 -11.14 -5.20 6.84
C GLN A 114 -12.33 -5.04 5.90
#